data_AF-K2RLU6-F1
#
_entry.id   AF-K2RLU6-F1
#
_cell.length_a   1.000
_cell.length_b   1.000
_cell.length_c   1.000
_cell.angle_alpha   90.00
_cell.angle_beta   90.00
_cell.angle_gamma   90.00
#
_symmetry.space_group_name_H-M   'P 1'
#
loop_
_entity.id
_entity.type
_entity.pdbx_description
1 polymer ?
#
loop_
_entity_poly.entity_id
_entity_poly.type
_entity_poly.pdbx_seq_one_letter_code
_entity_poly.pdbx_strand_id
1 'polypeptide(L)'
;MIPVNAIALFGDPRHMAYQQYNRGTPGNESTFGVSGKYPRTEFQLDYLNAHYASKLRDYCNPGDHVCAQGDDIVVHVDEVPDLSAAAAE
;
A
#
# COMPACT_ATOMS: atom_id res chain seq x y z
N MET A 1 -5.15 -16.53 -21.71
CA MET A 1 -5.10 -15.93 -20.36
C MET A 1 -4.18 -14.72 -20.46
N ILE A 2 -4.69 -13.52 -20.20
CA ILE A 2 -3.86 -12.30 -20.28
C ILE A 2 -3.15 -12.14 -18.92
N PRO A 3 -1.81 -12.03 -18.88
CA PRO A 3 -1.09 -11.90 -17.61
C PRO A 3 -1.32 -10.53 -16.97
N VAL A 4 -1.39 -10.49 -15.64
CA VAL A 4 -1.31 -9.23 -14.87
C VAL A 4 0.14 -8.74 -14.91
N ASN A 5 0.35 -7.50 -15.34
CA ASN A 5 1.67 -6.90 -15.49
C ASN A 5 2.05 -5.99 -14.33
N ALA A 6 1.08 -5.25 -13.78
CA ALA A 6 1.26 -4.35 -12.65
C ALA A 6 -0.02 -4.28 -11.81
N ILE A 7 0.14 -4.05 -10.51
CA ILE A 7 -0.93 -3.81 -9.54
C ILE A 7 -0.52 -2.60 -8.71
N ALA A 8 -1.39 -1.60 -8.63
CA ALA A 8 -1.24 -0.48 -7.71
C ALA A 8 -2.45 -0.47 -6.77
N LEU A 9 -2.19 -0.41 -5.47
CA LEU A 9 -3.20 -0.23 -4.43
C LEU A 9 -2.93 1.12 -3.76
N PHE A 10 -4.00 1.85 -3.40
CA PHE A 10 -3.93 3.15 -2.74
C PHE A 10 -4.84 3.09 -1.53
N GLY A 11 -4.33 3.46 -0.35
CA GLY A 11 -5.11 3.46 0.87
C GLY A 11 -5.65 2.08 1.25
N ASP A 12 -4.92 0.99 0.94
CA ASP A 12 -5.40 -0.37 1.19
C ASP A 12 -5.65 -0.61 2.69
N PRO A 13 -6.91 -0.86 3.12
CA PRO A 13 -7.19 -1.19 4.52
C PRO A 13 -6.44 -2.44 4.99
N ARG A 14 -5.98 -3.27 4.05
CA ARG A 14 -5.24 -4.50 4.27
C ARG A 14 -3.73 -4.35 4.16
N HIS A 15 -3.22 -3.12 4.14
CA HIS A 15 -1.79 -2.83 4.18
C HIS A 15 -1.08 -3.62 5.29
N MET A 16 0.13 -4.10 4.99
CA MET A 16 0.97 -4.86 5.92
C MET A 16 2.34 -4.21 6.05
N ALA A 17 2.84 -4.13 7.27
CA ALA A 17 4.18 -3.65 7.54
C ALA A 17 5.27 -4.50 6.86
N TYR A 18 6.39 -3.85 6.56
CA TYR A 18 7.67 -4.42 6.11
C TYR A 18 7.60 -5.21 4.81
N GLN A 19 6.66 -4.88 3.93
CA GLN A 19 6.58 -5.52 2.62
C GLN A 19 7.38 -4.76 1.57
N GLN A 20 8.13 -5.48 0.75
CA GLN A 20 9.00 -4.91 -0.29
C GLN A 20 8.25 -4.06 -1.35
N TYR A 21 6.94 -4.29 -1.49
CA TYR A 21 6.06 -3.56 -2.41
C TYR A 21 5.44 -2.30 -1.79
N ASN A 22 5.65 -2.02 -0.49
CA ASN A 22 5.10 -0.82 0.14
C ASN A 22 5.75 0.44 -0.45
N ARG A 23 4.93 1.45 -0.70
CA ARG A 23 5.34 2.76 -1.19
C ARG A 23 4.62 3.84 -0.38
N GLY A 24 5.26 4.99 -0.22
CA GLY A 24 4.66 6.19 0.34
C GLY A 24 5.21 7.41 -0.39
N THR A 25 4.78 8.60 0.01
CA THR A 25 5.37 9.84 -0.50
C THR A 25 6.88 9.84 -0.26
N PRO A 26 7.73 10.16 -1.25
CA PRO A 26 9.17 10.23 -1.08
C PRO A 26 9.57 11.10 0.12
N GLY A 27 10.41 10.56 1.01
CA GLY A 27 10.78 11.21 2.27
C GLY A 27 9.78 11.02 3.41
N ASN A 28 8.73 10.23 3.21
CA ASN A 28 7.71 9.92 4.20
C ASN A 28 7.44 8.42 4.31
N GLU A 29 8.49 7.64 4.58
CA GLU A 29 8.48 6.17 4.61
C GLU A 29 7.83 5.59 5.88
N SER A 30 7.18 6.41 6.70
CA SER A 30 6.72 6.00 8.03
C SER A 30 5.61 4.93 8.00
N THR A 31 5.04 4.63 6.83
CA THR A 31 4.10 3.53 6.66
C THR A 31 4.77 2.17 6.50
N PHE A 32 6.09 2.11 6.31
CA PHE A 32 6.79 0.83 6.17
C PHE A 32 6.69 -0.05 7.43
N GLY A 33 6.50 0.54 8.62
CA GLY A 33 6.43 -0.18 9.89
C GLY A 33 5.02 -0.38 10.46
N VAL A 34 3.97 0.02 9.73
CA VAL A 34 2.59 -0.02 10.23
C VAL A 34 1.71 -0.90 9.35
N SER A 35 0.58 -1.33 9.90
CA SER A 35 -0.44 -2.08 9.17
C SER A 35 -1.72 -1.28 9.09
N GLY A 36 -2.56 -1.60 8.11
CA GLY A 36 -3.87 -0.98 7.95
C GLY A 36 -4.89 -1.47 8.98
N LYS A 37 -6.10 -0.91 8.91
CA LYS A 37 -7.22 -1.19 9.82
C LYS A 37 -7.69 -2.65 9.79
N TYR A 38 -7.55 -3.31 8.65
CA TYR A 38 -7.95 -4.70 8.41
C TYR A 38 -6.80 -5.48 7.78
N PRO A 39 -5.68 -5.65 8.51
CA PRO A 39 -4.44 -6.20 7.95
C PRO A 39 -4.67 -7.57 7.29
N ARG A 40 -3.93 -7.84 6.21
CA ARG A 40 -3.93 -9.19 5.60
C ARG A 40 -3.59 -10.23 6.65
N THR A 41 -4.25 -11.38 6.56
CA THR A 41 -3.82 -12.56 7.33
C THR A 41 -2.48 -13.06 6.79
N GLU A 42 -1.76 -13.83 7.60
CA GLU A 42 -0.47 -14.44 7.19
C GLU A 42 -0.61 -15.25 5.89
N PHE A 43 -1.64 -16.09 5.79
CA PHE A 43 -1.93 -16.86 4.57
C PHE A 43 -2.15 -15.97 3.33
N GLN A 44 -2.87 -14.85 3.48
CA GLN A 44 -3.10 -13.91 2.39
C GLN A 44 -1.81 -13.20 1.99
N LEU A 45 -0.98 -12.85 2.98
CA LEU A 45 0.31 -12.21 2.79
C LEU A 45 1.29 -13.11 2.05
N ASP A 46 1.38 -14.38 2.46
CA ASP A 46 2.23 -15.39 1.83
C ASP A 46 1.84 -15.61 0.37
N TYR A 47 0.54 -15.75 0.10
CA TYR A 47 0.04 -15.89 -1.26
C TYR A 47 0.36 -14.66 -2.12
N LEU A 48 0.13 -13.46 -1.58
CA LEU A 48 0.42 -12.22 -2.28
C LEU A 48 1.93 -12.08 -2.58
N ASN A 49 2.77 -12.43 -1.60
CA ASN A 49 4.22 -12.42 -1.74
C ASN A 49 4.70 -13.42 -2.79
N ALA A 50 4.18 -14.65 -2.77
CA ALA A 50 4.56 -15.70 -3.70
C ALA A 50 4.18 -15.40 -5.16
N HIS A 51 3.10 -14.65 -5.39
CA HIS A 51 2.52 -14.52 -6.72
C HIS A 51 2.59 -13.11 -7.33
N TYR A 52 2.64 -12.06 -6.50
CA TYR A 52 2.42 -10.69 -6.96
C TYR A 52 3.43 -9.65 -6.44
N ALA A 53 4.26 -9.97 -5.45
CA ALA A 53 5.17 -8.98 -4.84
C ALA A 53 6.05 -8.22 -5.84
N SER A 54 6.50 -8.88 -6.92
CA SER A 54 7.33 -8.25 -7.95
C SER A 54 6.59 -7.29 -8.89
N LYS A 55 5.26 -7.30 -8.85
CA LYS A 55 4.37 -6.51 -9.73
C LYS A 55 3.43 -5.58 -8.95
N LEU A 56 3.46 -5.66 -7.63
CA LEU A 56 2.62 -4.90 -6.74
C LEU A 56 3.37 -3.66 -6.26
N ARG A 57 2.64 -2.55 -6.14
CA ARG A 57 2.98 -1.42 -5.30
C ARG A 57 1.76 -1.09 -4.42
N ASP A 58 1.96 -1.08 -3.11
CA ASP A 58 0.93 -0.74 -2.13
C ASP A 58 1.24 0.62 -1.52
N TYR A 59 0.50 1.63 -1.95
CA TYR A 59 0.70 3.04 -1.63
C TYR A 59 -0.10 3.43 -0.39
N CYS A 60 0.60 3.97 0.61
CA CYS A 60 0.02 4.40 1.86
C CYS A 60 0.85 5.54 2.48
N ASN A 61 0.21 6.66 2.81
CA ASN A 61 0.81 7.76 3.57
C ASN A 61 0.55 7.64 5.09
N PRO A 62 1.43 8.18 5.95
CA PRO A 62 1.32 7.98 7.40
C PRO A 62 0.06 8.50 8.06
N GLY A 63 -0.47 9.61 7.53
CA GLY A 63 -1.65 10.28 8.07
C GLY A 63 -2.94 9.53 7.77
N ASP A 64 -2.90 8.56 6.85
CA ASP A 64 -4.05 7.75 6.48
C ASP A 64 -4.46 6.85 7.67
N HIS A 65 -5.68 7.04 8.18
CA HIS A 65 -6.22 6.24 9.29
C HIS A 65 -6.80 4.87 8.87
N VAL A 66 -6.80 4.56 7.58
CA VAL A 66 -7.32 3.34 6.96
C VAL A 66 -6.18 2.38 6.63
N CYS A 67 -5.17 2.81 5.88
CA CYS A 67 -4.02 1.97 5.51
C CYS A 67 -2.85 2.07 6.47
N ALA A 68 -2.80 3.12 7.29
CA ALA A 68 -1.83 3.30 8.36
C ALA A 68 -2.53 3.46 9.71
N GLN A 69 -1.87 4.13 10.65
CA GLN A 69 -2.34 4.38 12.01
C GLN A 69 -2.50 5.89 12.27
N GLY A 70 -2.65 6.69 11.20
CA GLY A 70 -2.94 8.11 11.30
C GLY A 70 -4.38 8.38 11.76
N ASP A 71 -4.77 9.65 11.75
CA ASP A 71 -6.09 10.12 12.16
C ASP A 71 -6.76 11.04 11.12
N ASP A 72 -6.17 11.17 9.93
CA ASP A 72 -6.64 12.09 8.90
C ASP A 72 -7.31 11.34 7.73
N ILE A 73 -8.63 11.51 7.59
CA ILE A 73 -9.38 10.98 6.43
C ILE A 73 -9.06 11.72 5.13
N VAL A 74 -8.60 12.97 5.21
CA VAL A 74 -8.23 13.75 4.01
C VAL A 74 -7.02 13.10 3.34
N VAL A 75 -6.02 12.67 4.12
CA VAL A 75 -4.87 11.93 3.60
C VAL A 75 -5.29 10.66 2.85
N HIS A 76 -6.27 9.92 3.38
CA HIS A 76 -6.78 8.70 2.72
C HIS A 76 -7.43 8.97 1.36
N VAL A 77 -8.24 10.03 1.25
CA VAL A 77 -8.91 10.37 -0.03
C VAL A 77 -7.93 10.98 -1.04
N ASP A 78 -6.83 11.56 -0.57
CA ASP A 78 -5.81 12.20 -1.40
C ASP A 78 -4.66 11.26 -1.80
N GLU A 79 -4.65 9.99 -1.39
CA GLU A 79 -3.65 8.98 -1.79
C GLU A 79 -3.45 8.89 -3.31
N VAL A 80 -4.56 8.87 -4.07
CA VAL A 80 -4.51 8.78 -5.54
C VAL A 80 -3.91 10.04 -6.18
N PRO A 81 -4.41 11.27 -5.92
CA PRO A 81 -3.79 12.46 -6.47
C PRO A 81 -2.33 12.64 -6.05
N ASP A 82 -1.93 12.22 -4.84
CA ASP A 82 -0.56 12.35 -4.35
C ASP A 82 0.41 11.34 -4.99
N LEU A 83 -0.02 10.11 -5.23
CA LEU A 83 0.90 8.99 -5.54
C LEU A 83 0.70 8.39 -6.94
N SER A 84 -0.36 8.76 -7.66
CA SER A 84 -0.65 8.19 -8.99
C SER A 84 0.44 8.44 -10.03
N ALA A 85 1.16 9.57 -9.95
CA ALA A 85 2.30 9.84 -10.82
C ALA A 85 3.41 8.79 -10.63
N ALA A 86 3.77 8.48 -9.38
CA ALA A 86 4.75 7.43 -9.07
C ALA A 86 4.26 6.02 -9.43
N ALA A 87 2.95 5.80 -9.46
CA ALA A 87 2.36 4.53 -9.89
C ALA A 87 2.40 4.34 -11.42
N ALA A 88 2.48 5.44 -12.18
CA ALA A 88 2.53 5.42 -13.64
C ALA A 88 3.94 5.17 -14.21
N GLU A 89 4.98 5.20 -13.37
CA GLU A 89 6.39 4.91 -13.71
C GLU A 89 6.72 3.41 -13.68
#